data_AF-A0A932B0F8-F1
#
_entry.id   AF-A0A932B0F8-F1
#
_cell.length_a   1.000
_cell.length_b   1.000
_cell.length_c   1.000
_cell.angle_alpha   90.00
_cell.angle_beta   90.00
_cell.angle_gamma   90.00
#
_symmetry.space_group_name_H-M   'P 1'
#
loop_
_entity.id
_entity.type
_entity.pdbx_description
1 polymer ?
#
loop_
_entity_poly.entity_id
_entity_poly.type
_entity_poly.pdbx_seq_one_letter_code
_entity_poly.pdbx_strand_id
1 'polypeptide(L)'
;MKLKVMIAVAVMAALPLCAQAQQPKAPQMQQPKAPKATNADAQRVVKIISGDKAKTQAYCEVAKLGEQIATAEAKKDNKTAEALMQKADALGQKIGPEYAALMDGMGDLDEKSKEGQAIVATLEGLEKLCPQ
;
A
#
# COMPACT_ATOMS: atom_id res chain seq x y z
N MET A 1 -64.08 3.26 -36.11
CA MET A 1 -63.06 3.07 -37.16
C MET A 1 -61.66 3.26 -36.58
N LYS A 2 -60.69 2.51 -37.13
CA LYS A 2 -59.21 2.56 -36.94
C LYS A 2 -58.61 1.59 -35.91
N LEU A 3 -58.40 0.38 -36.43
CA LEU A 3 -57.50 -0.69 -35.99
C LEU A 3 -56.06 -0.18 -35.79
N LYS A 4 -55.34 -0.65 -34.76
CA LYS A 4 -53.87 -0.65 -34.78
C LYS A 4 -53.23 -1.72 -33.90
N VAL A 5 -52.90 -2.82 -34.59
CA VAL A 5 -51.69 -3.67 -34.53
C VAL A 5 -51.42 -4.51 -33.28
N MET A 6 -51.53 -5.82 -33.55
CA MET A 6 -51.16 -6.99 -32.74
C MET A 6 -49.71 -6.97 -32.26
N ILE A 7 -49.51 -7.39 -31.01
CA ILE A 7 -48.21 -7.71 -30.41
C ILE A 7 -47.73 -9.03 -30.99
N ALA A 8 -46.67 -8.99 -31.80
CA ALA A 8 -45.91 -10.18 -32.18
C ALA A 8 -44.66 -10.25 -31.31
N VAL A 9 -44.65 -11.18 -30.36
CA VAL A 9 -43.46 -11.56 -29.59
C VAL A 9 -42.54 -12.34 -30.53
N ALA A 10 -41.49 -11.70 -31.01
CA ALA A 10 -40.37 -12.36 -31.66
C ALA A 10 -39.33 -12.72 -30.59
N VAL A 11 -39.29 -13.99 -30.19
CA VAL A 11 -38.20 -14.53 -29.37
C VAL A 11 -36.95 -14.56 -30.24
N MET A 12 -36.03 -13.61 -30.03
CA MET A 12 -34.66 -13.73 -30.51
C MET A 12 -33.82 -14.39 -29.41
N ALA A 13 -33.56 -15.69 -29.58
CA ALA A 13 -32.44 -16.34 -28.92
C ALA A 13 -31.16 -15.88 -29.62
N ALA A 14 -30.51 -14.85 -29.06
CA ALA A 14 -29.18 -14.42 -29.48
C ALA A 14 -28.17 -14.84 -28.39
N LEU A 15 -27.27 -15.73 -28.79
CA LEU A 15 -26.06 -16.11 -28.04
C LEU A 15 -25.28 -14.82 -27.67
N PRO A 16 -24.67 -14.72 -26.47
CA PRO A 16 -23.80 -13.60 -26.15
C PRO A 16 -22.50 -13.75 -26.95
N LEU A 17 -22.53 -13.25 -28.19
CA LEU A 17 -21.35 -12.91 -28.96
C LEU A 17 -20.61 -11.82 -28.19
N CYS A 18 -19.33 -12.06 -27.93
CA CYS A 18 -18.38 -11.17 -27.28
C CYS A 18 -18.43 -9.77 -27.91
N ALA A 19 -19.23 -8.89 -27.34
CA ALA A 19 -19.15 -7.46 -27.58
C ALA A 19 -17.94 -6.95 -26.81
N GLN A 20 -16.95 -6.46 -27.55
CA GLN A 20 -15.85 -5.68 -27.00
C GLN A 20 -16.45 -4.52 -26.20
N ALA A 21 -16.41 -4.63 -24.88
CA ALA A 21 -16.69 -3.53 -24.00
C ALA A 21 -15.57 -2.50 -24.21
N GLN A 22 -15.82 -1.50 -25.07
CA GLN A 22 -15.31 -0.17 -24.79
C GLN A 22 -15.96 0.26 -23.47
N GLN A 23 -15.35 -0.16 -22.36
CA GLN A 23 -15.73 0.35 -21.06
C GLN A 23 -15.59 1.87 -21.17
N PRO A 24 -16.65 2.66 -20.91
CA PRO A 24 -16.39 4.00 -20.40
C PRO A 24 -15.45 3.75 -19.21
N LYS A 25 -14.26 4.34 -19.23
CA LYS A 25 -13.32 4.29 -18.11
C LYS A 25 -14.17 4.50 -16.87
N ALA A 26 -14.42 3.43 -16.12
CA ALA A 26 -15.03 3.58 -14.82
C ALA A 26 -14.15 4.63 -14.13
N PRO A 27 -14.71 5.68 -13.51
CA PRO A 27 -13.89 6.51 -12.65
C PRO A 27 -13.16 5.51 -11.77
N GLN A 28 -11.82 5.51 -11.86
CA GLN A 28 -11.02 4.67 -10.99
C GLN A 28 -11.57 4.99 -9.62
N MET A 29 -12.19 4.00 -8.96
CA MET A 29 -12.55 4.17 -7.57
C MET A 29 -11.22 4.44 -6.91
N GLN A 30 -10.90 5.72 -6.67
CA GLN A 30 -9.76 6.09 -5.88
C GLN A 30 -10.00 5.35 -4.58
N GLN A 31 -9.17 4.34 -4.31
CA GLN A 31 -9.02 3.89 -2.95
C GLN A 31 -8.78 5.17 -2.13
N PRO A 32 -9.49 5.38 -1.01
CA PRO A 32 -9.25 6.54 -0.18
C PRO A 32 -7.75 6.59 0.10
N LYS A 33 -7.08 7.62 -0.42
CA LYS A 33 -5.65 7.81 -0.19
C LYS A 33 -5.47 7.86 1.32
N ALA A 34 -4.54 7.06 1.88
CA ALA A 34 -4.28 7.17 3.31
C ALA A 34 -3.96 8.63 3.65
N PRO A 35 -4.45 9.13 4.80
CA PRO A 35 -4.04 10.43 5.29
C PRO A 35 -2.52 10.54 5.29
N LYS A 36 -2.02 11.71 4.91
CA LYS A 36 -0.58 12.00 4.95
C LYS A 36 -0.06 11.74 6.36
N ALA A 37 1.02 10.99 6.45
CA ALA A 37 1.64 10.64 7.73
C ALA A 37 2.03 11.90 8.51
N THR A 38 1.83 11.88 9.82
CA THR A 38 2.26 12.94 10.75
C THR A 38 3.30 12.44 11.74
N ASN A 39 4.02 13.38 12.35
CA ASN A 39 4.97 13.09 13.40
C ASN A 39 4.29 12.45 14.63
N ALA A 40 3.03 12.78 14.89
CA ALA A 40 2.26 12.14 15.96
C ALA A 40 2.01 10.65 15.66
N ASP A 41 1.78 10.29 14.40
CA ASP A 41 1.66 8.90 13.98
C ASP A 41 3.00 8.16 14.16
N ALA A 42 4.10 8.80 13.79
CA ALA A 42 5.45 8.26 13.99
C ALA A 42 5.74 8.02 15.48
N GLN A 43 5.45 8.99 16.37
CA GLN A 43 5.64 8.83 17.82
C GLN A 43 4.82 7.67 18.38
N ARG A 44 3.58 7.50 17.90
CA ARG A 44 2.72 6.37 18.30
C ARG A 44 3.33 5.05 17.88
N VAL A 45 3.78 4.95 16.62
CA VAL A 45 4.44 3.77 16.09
C VAL A 45 5.70 3.42 16.90
N VAL A 46 6.54 4.42 17.21
CA VAL A 46 7.73 4.22 18.05
C VAL A 46 7.36 3.63 19.40
N LYS A 47 6.34 4.16 20.06
CA LYS A 47 5.86 3.65 21.36
C LYS A 47 5.35 2.21 21.27
N ILE A 48 4.62 1.87 20.21
CA ILE A 48 4.09 0.51 19.99
C ILE A 48 5.23 -0.48 19.76
N ILE A 49 6.18 -0.13 18.89
CA ILE A 49 7.29 -1.02 18.53
C ILE A 49 8.24 -1.19 19.71
N SER A 50 8.69 -0.10 20.33
CA SER A 50 9.62 -0.16 21.47
C SER A 50 9.05 -0.85 22.70
N GLY A 51 7.72 -0.86 22.86
CA GLY A 51 7.04 -1.57 23.94
C GLY A 51 6.89 -3.08 23.73
N ASP A 52 7.22 -3.60 22.54
CA ASP A 52 7.01 -4.99 22.15
C ASP A 52 8.26 -5.55 21.44
N LYS A 53 8.89 -6.54 22.08
CA LYS A 53 10.12 -7.16 21.56
C LYS A 53 9.91 -7.83 20.20
N ALA A 54 8.76 -8.46 19.96
CA ALA A 54 8.48 -9.13 18.70
C ALA A 54 8.30 -8.11 17.57
N LYS A 55 7.64 -6.98 17.85
CA LYS A 55 7.49 -5.87 16.90
C LYS A 55 8.81 -5.17 16.64
N THR A 56 9.64 -4.97 17.67
CA THR A 56 11.00 -4.43 17.52
C THR A 56 11.81 -5.33 16.58
N GLN A 57 11.82 -6.65 16.81
CA GLN A 57 12.54 -7.56 15.95
C GLN A 57 12.02 -7.52 14.49
N ALA A 58 10.70 -7.53 14.29
CA ALA A 58 10.11 -7.43 12.96
C ALA A 58 10.47 -6.11 12.26
N TYR A 59 10.48 -4.98 12.98
CA TYR A 59 10.93 -3.68 12.45
C TYR A 59 12.38 -3.73 11.97
N CYS A 60 13.28 -4.32 12.77
CA CYS A 60 14.68 -4.44 12.40
C CYS A 60 14.90 -5.34 11.17
N GLU A 61 14.11 -6.40 11.03
CA GLU A 61 14.10 -7.24 9.84
C GLU A 61 13.62 -6.46 8.60
N VAL A 62 12.59 -5.62 8.74
CA VAL A 62 12.13 -4.73 7.65
C VAL A 62 13.22 -3.74 7.24
N ALA A 63 13.88 -3.08 8.19
CA ALA A 63 14.97 -2.15 7.91
C ALA A 63 16.10 -2.83 7.10
N LYS A 64 16.51 -4.03 7.53
CA LYS A 64 17.52 -4.84 6.82
C LYS A 64 17.06 -5.28 5.41
N LEU A 65 15.77 -5.56 5.23
CA LEU A 65 15.21 -5.86 3.91
C LEU A 65 15.24 -4.62 3.01
N GLY A 66 14.99 -3.43 3.54
CA GLY A 66 15.09 -2.16 2.81
C GLY A 66 16.44 -1.97 2.12
N GLU A 67 17.55 -2.22 2.83
CA GLU A 67 18.90 -2.15 2.26
C GLU A 67 19.12 -3.18 1.14
N GLN A 68 18.57 -4.39 1.30
CA GLN A 68 18.66 -5.45 0.29
C GLN A 68 17.80 -5.14 -0.93
N ILE A 69 16.64 -4.52 -0.75
CA ILE A 69 15.77 -4.04 -1.83
C ILE A 69 16.52 -2.97 -2.63
N ALA A 70 17.05 -1.94 -1.97
CA ALA A 70 17.83 -0.90 -2.64
C ALA A 70 19.03 -1.48 -3.42
N THR A 71 19.69 -2.49 -2.85
CA THR A 71 20.78 -3.21 -3.52
C THR A 71 20.30 -4.00 -4.75
N ALA A 72 19.15 -4.67 -4.66
CA ALA A 72 18.56 -5.42 -5.77
C ALA A 72 18.10 -4.48 -6.90
N GLU A 73 17.46 -3.37 -6.55
CA GLU A 73 17.05 -2.32 -7.49
C GLU A 73 18.25 -1.68 -8.21
N ALA A 74 19.32 -1.36 -7.48
CA ALA A 74 20.57 -0.86 -8.06
C ALA A 74 21.17 -1.85 -9.07
N LYS A 75 20.98 -3.16 -8.86
CA LYS A 75 21.40 -4.24 -9.77
C LYS A 75 20.36 -4.56 -10.86
N LYS A 76 19.22 -3.88 -10.88
CA LYS A 76 18.05 -4.18 -11.75
C LYS A 76 17.52 -5.61 -11.58
N ASP A 77 17.73 -6.20 -10.41
CA ASP A 77 17.18 -7.51 -10.06
C ASP A 77 15.76 -7.32 -9.50
N ASN A 78 14.84 -7.00 -10.41
CA ASN A 78 13.45 -6.69 -10.06
C ASN A 78 12.76 -7.87 -9.34
N LYS A 79 13.09 -9.11 -9.72
CA LYS A 79 12.49 -10.30 -9.11
C LYS A 79 12.89 -10.44 -7.65
N THR A 80 14.17 -10.20 -7.32
CA THR A 80 14.64 -10.20 -5.94
C THR A 80 14.06 -9.00 -5.18
N ALA A 81 14.02 -7.81 -5.78
CA ALA A 81 13.43 -6.63 -5.16
C ALA A 81 11.96 -6.86 -4.78
N GLU A 82 11.13 -7.34 -5.71
CA GLU A 82 9.71 -7.64 -5.45
C GLU A 82 9.53 -8.71 -4.35
N ALA A 83 10.33 -9.77 -4.37
CA ALA A 83 10.25 -10.82 -3.35
C ALA A 83 10.63 -10.32 -1.95
N LEU A 84 11.60 -9.39 -1.87
CA LEU A 84 11.99 -8.76 -0.62
C LEU A 84 10.94 -7.73 -0.15
N MET A 85 10.35 -6.96 -1.06
CA MET A 85 9.24 -6.04 -0.76
C MET A 85 8.05 -6.80 -0.16
N GLN A 86 7.64 -7.92 -0.76
CA GLN A 86 6.56 -8.75 -0.22
C GLN A 86 6.85 -9.26 1.19
N LYS A 87 8.12 -9.59 1.49
CA LYS A 87 8.53 -9.97 2.86
C LYS A 87 8.47 -8.79 3.81
N ALA A 88 8.92 -7.61 3.37
CA ALA A 88 8.84 -6.38 4.15
C ALA A 88 7.38 -6.01 4.47
N ASP A 89 6.46 -6.13 3.50
CA ASP A 89 5.03 -5.90 3.68
C ASP A 89 4.40 -6.88 4.68
N ALA A 90 4.75 -8.17 4.57
CA ALA A 90 4.27 -9.19 5.49
C ALA A 90 4.76 -8.94 6.94
N LEU A 91 5.99 -8.47 7.10
CA LEU A 91 6.52 -8.06 8.41
C LEU A 91 5.87 -6.76 8.89
N GLY A 92 5.67 -5.77 8.02
CA GLY A 92 4.98 -4.52 8.32
C GLY A 92 3.57 -4.76 8.87
N GLN A 93 2.83 -5.68 8.27
CA GLN A 93 1.51 -6.11 8.77
C GLN A 93 1.59 -6.80 10.14
N LYS A 94 2.67 -7.56 10.43
CA LYS A 94 2.89 -8.17 11.75
C LYS A 94 3.26 -7.14 12.83
N ILE A 95 3.93 -6.06 12.47
CA ILE A 95 4.23 -4.95 13.39
C ILE A 95 2.93 -4.30 13.84
N GLY A 96 2.03 -4.02 12.89
CA GLY A 96 0.66 -3.63 13.17
C GLY A 96 0.11 -2.58 12.21
N PRO A 97 -1.20 -2.33 12.29
CA PRO A 97 -1.89 -1.43 11.37
C PRO A 97 -1.39 0.02 11.47
N GLU A 98 -0.93 0.48 12.64
CA GLU A 98 -0.37 1.83 12.79
C GLU A 98 0.93 2.02 12.02
N TYR A 99 1.79 0.99 11.99
CA TYR A 99 3.03 1.02 11.22
C TYR A 99 2.74 0.96 9.71
N ALA A 100 1.82 0.08 9.30
CA ALA A 100 1.40 0.00 7.91
C ALA A 100 0.79 1.33 7.41
N ALA A 101 -0.07 1.95 8.21
CA ALA A 101 -0.67 3.24 7.88
C ALA A 101 0.37 4.37 7.83
N LEU A 102 1.37 4.36 8.73
CA LEU A 102 2.47 5.31 8.69
C LEU A 102 3.25 5.18 7.37
N MET A 103 3.62 3.97 6.97
CA MET A 103 4.38 3.73 5.74
C MET A 103 3.60 4.12 4.48
N ASP A 104 2.31 3.79 4.41
CA ASP A 104 1.45 4.20 3.29
C ASP A 104 1.31 5.74 3.23
N GLY A 105 1.09 6.38 4.38
CA GLY A 105 1.00 7.83 4.50
C GLY A 105 2.30 8.58 4.23
N MET A 106 3.46 7.90 4.23
CA MET A 106 4.76 8.46 3.87
C MET A 106 5.01 8.48 2.35
N GLY A 107 4.29 7.69 1.54
CA GLY A 107 4.55 7.58 0.10
C GLY A 107 4.41 8.89 -0.70
N ASP A 108 3.59 9.84 -0.21
CA ASP A 108 3.42 11.17 -0.80
C ASP A 108 4.01 12.32 0.05
N LEU A 109 4.74 11.97 1.10
CA LEU A 109 5.34 12.94 1.99
C LEU A 109 6.61 13.52 1.36
N ASP A 110 6.70 14.86 1.34
CA ASP A 110 7.98 15.51 1.02
C ASP A 110 8.95 15.29 2.17
N GLU A 111 9.94 14.43 1.97
CA GLU A 111 10.99 14.09 2.92
C GLU A 111 11.78 15.33 3.39
N LYS A 112 11.89 16.37 2.55
CA LYS A 112 12.61 17.61 2.87
C LYS A 112 11.76 18.60 3.66
N SER A 113 10.46 18.38 3.75
CA SER A 113 9.58 19.21 4.57
C SER A 113 9.90 19.06 6.06
N LYS A 114 9.49 20.05 6.87
CA LYS A 114 9.62 19.97 8.34
C LYS A 114 8.96 18.70 8.90
N GLU A 115 7.82 18.31 8.32
CA GLU A 115 7.08 17.11 8.72
C GLU A 115 7.86 15.83 8.37
N GLY A 116 8.38 15.76 7.14
CA GLY A 116 9.24 14.66 6.67
C GLY A 116 10.44 14.44 7.58
N GLN A 117 11.20 15.50 7.83
CA GLN A 117 12.37 15.45 8.71
C GLN A 117 12.01 15.06 10.15
N ALA A 118 10.88 15.55 10.67
CA ALA A 118 10.43 15.20 12.01
C ALA A 118 10.09 13.70 12.12
N ILE A 119 9.38 13.15 11.13
CA ILE A 119 9.04 11.72 11.06
C ILE A 119 10.31 10.88 10.99
N VAL A 120 11.25 11.20 10.09
CA VAL A 120 12.54 10.49 9.98
C VAL A 120 13.28 10.50 11.32
N ALA A 121 13.49 11.67 11.91
CA ALA A 121 14.18 11.79 13.20
C ALA A 121 13.49 11.02 14.35
N THR A 122 12.16 10.86 14.27
CA THR A 122 11.40 10.07 15.24
C THR A 122 11.64 8.56 15.04
N LEU A 123 11.68 8.10 13.79
CA LEU A 123 11.90 6.70 13.44
C LEU A 123 13.36 6.26 13.67
N GLU A 124 14.35 7.14 13.55
CA GLU A 124 15.76 6.88 13.92
C GLU A 124 15.91 6.35 15.36
N GLY A 125 14.97 6.68 16.26
CA GLY A 125 14.93 6.15 17.62
C GLY A 125 14.77 4.63 17.67
N LEU A 126 14.11 4.02 16.68
CA LEU A 126 13.90 2.58 16.60
C LEU A 126 15.14 1.82 16.12
N GLU A 127 15.98 2.43 15.30
CA GLU A 127 17.23 1.80 14.83
C GLU A 127 18.15 1.44 16.01
N LYS A 128 18.16 2.26 17.06
CA LYS A 128 18.93 2.01 18.29
C LYS A 128 18.45 0.79 19.07
N LEU A 129 17.25 0.29 18.78
CA LEU A 129 16.68 -0.91 19.40
C LEU A 129 17.03 -2.17 18.61
N CYS A 130 17.58 -2.02 17.41
CA CYS A 130 17.96 -3.14 16.57
C CYS A 130 19.31 -3.74 17.01
N PRO A 131 19.42 -5.08 17.00
CA PRO A 131 20.71 -5.73 17.24
C PRO A 131 21.71 -5.31 16.16
N GLN A 132 22.94 -5.01 16.58
CA GLN A 132 24.08 -4.71 15.71
C GLN A 132 24.58 -5.97 14.99
#